data_AF-A0A8C2YJC6-F1
#
_entry.id   AF-A0A8C2YJC6-F1
#
_cell.length_a   1.000
_cell.length_b   1.000
_cell.length_c   1.000
_cell.angle_alpha   90.00
_cell.angle_beta   90.00
_cell.angle_gamma   90.00
#
_symmetry.space_group_name_H-M   'P 1'
#
loop_
_entity.id
_entity.type
_entity.pdbx_description
1 polymer ?
#
loop_
_entity_poly.entity_id
_entity_poly.type
_entity_poly.pdbx_seq_one_letter_code
_entity_poly.pdbx_strand_id
1 'polypeptide(L)'
;MQAAGAGTLDAAASGANCAARASEDLGLDQDPAPDASGLESRPHILALSIPFPTPLDARIALGSLAPDAEPHPEVIGKELTASGSTLDVRWTAQDMRLLRVSVLSFLEQLSLVVQTMQRFGPPVSH
;
A
#
# COMPACT_ATOMS: atom_id res chain seq x y z
N MET A 1 -9.35 50.63 0.16
CA MET A 1 -8.22 50.65 -0.79
C MET A 1 -8.04 49.23 -1.28
N GLN A 2 -8.12 49.08 -2.59
CA GLN A 2 -8.23 47.84 -3.34
C GLN A 2 -6.84 47.21 -3.58
N ALA A 3 -6.86 45.94 -3.99
CA ALA A 3 -5.84 45.19 -4.72
C ALA A 3 -5.07 44.11 -3.93
N ALA A 4 -5.32 42.86 -4.32
CA ALA A 4 -4.29 41.84 -4.48
C ALA A 4 -4.72 40.95 -5.65
N GLY A 5 -4.07 41.17 -6.79
CA GLY A 5 -4.31 40.48 -8.04
C GLY A 5 -3.70 39.08 -8.04
N ALA A 6 -4.39 38.16 -8.71
CA ALA A 6 -3.94 36.81 -9.00
C ALA A 6 -4.12 36.55 -10.50
N GLY A 7 -3.20 35.76 -11.07
CA GLY A 7 -3.42 35.05 -12.33
C GLY A 7 -2.65 35.60 -13.52
N THR A 8 -1.42 35.12 -13.65
CA THR A 8 -0.67 35.05 -14.92
C THR A 8 -1.10 33.80 -15.68
N LEU A 9 -1.36 33.91 -16.99
CA LEU A 9 -1.26 32.96 -18.11
C LEU A 9 -1.48 33.85 -19.36
N ASP A 10 -0.90 33.74 -20.55
CA ASP A 10 -0.12 32.74 -21.27
C ASP A 10 0.42 33.46 -22.55
N ALA A 11 1.10 32.73 -23.43
CA ALA A 11 1.27 32.96 -24.88
C ALA A 11 2.71 33.17 -25.40
N ALA A 12 3.22 32.07 -25.94
CA ALA A 12 3.55 31.86 -27.36
C ALA A 12 4.88 32.38 -27.96
N ALA A 13 5.66 31.38 -28.38
CA ALA A 13 6.31 31.19 -29.68
C ALA A 13 7.45 32.14 -30.12
N SER A 14 8.60 31.56 -30.45
CA SER A 14 9.05 31.36 -31.85
C SER A 14 10.58 31.39 -31.99
N GLY A 15 11.14 30.26 -32.44
CA GLY A 15 12.19 30.13 -33.45
C GLY A 15 13.55 30.83 -33.27
N ALA A 16 14.61 30.02 -33.21
CA ALA A 16 15.83 30.26 -33.98
C ALA A 16 16.66 28.97 -34.08
N ASN A 17 16.76 28.43 -35.28
CA ASN A 17 17.72 27.42 -35.67
C ASN A 17 19.00 28.13 -36.12
N CYS A 18 20.13 27.85 -35.47
CA CYS A 18 21.45 28.23 -35.97
C CYS A 18 22.40 27.03 -35.83
N ALA A 19 22.62 26.35 -36.95
CA ALA A 19 23.68 25.37 -37.12
C ALA A 19 25.03 26.08 -37.26
N ALA A 20 26.04 25.64 -36.52
CA ALA A 20 27.44 25.82 -36.88
C ALA A 20 28.27 24.64 -36.33
N ARG A 21 28.97 23.98 -37.24
CA ARG A 21 29.87 22.84 -37.03
C ARG A 21 31.17 23.29 -36.36
N ALA A 22 31.78 22.43 -35.55
CA ALA A 22 33.21 22.11 -35.64
C ALA A 22 33.54 20.91 -34.72
N SER A 23 34.44 20.07 -35.22
CA SER A 23 34.87 18.76 -34.72
C SER A 23 35.84 18.83 -33.55
N GLU A 24 35.73 17.91 -32.58
CA GLU A 24 36.83 17.40 -31.73
C GLU A 24 36.39 15.98 -31.30
N ASP A 25 36.71 14.91 -32.04
CA ASP A 25 37.94 14.10 -31.92
C ASP A 25 38.62 14.19 -30.55
N LEU A 26 38.34 13.20 -29.69
CA LEU A 26 39.33 12.36 -29.00
C LEU A 26 38.59 11.53 -27.96
N GLY A 27 38.70 10.20 -28.11
CA GLY A 27 37.87 9.24 -27.41
C GLY A 27 38.10 9.20 -25.90
N LEU A 28 37.09 8.67 -25.22
CA LEU A 28 37.27 7.74 -24.12
C LEU A 28 36.08 6.78 -24.17
N ASP A 29 36.44 5.52 -24.36
CA ASP A 29 35.66 4.36 -23.99
C ASP A 29 35.04 4.61 -22.61
N GLN A 30 33.74 4.91 -22.59
CA GLN A 30 32.93 4.78 -21.39
C GLN A 30 31.80 3.85 -21.78
N ASP A 31 32.09 2.55 -21.65
CA ASP A 31 31.06 1.59 -21.31
C ASP A 31 30.31 2.16 -20.09
N PRO A 32 29.03 2.55 -20.21
CA PRO A 32 28.24 2.79 -19.03
C PRO A 32 27.99 1.42 -18.42
N ALA A 33 28.90 0.99 -17.55
CA ALA A 33 28.60 0.00 -16.55
C ALA A 33 27.24 0.40 -15.96
N PRO A 34 26.25 -0.51 -15.84
CA PRO A 34 25.03 -0.23 -15.12
C PRO A 34 25.38 -0.17 -13.63
N ASP A 35 26.01 0.92 -13.21
CA ASP A 35 26.03 1.35 -11.82
C ASP A 35 24.69 2.03 -11.54
N ALA A 36 23.76 1.20 -11.10
CA ALA A 36 23.05 1.48 -9.88
C ALA A 36 22.36 0.17 -9.53
N SER A 37 22.98 -0.58 -8.64
CA SER A 37 22.24 -1.45 -7.74
C SER A 37 21.33 -0.53 -6.91
N GLY A 38 20.23 -0.08 -7.51
CA GLY A 38 19.07 0.37 -6.78
C GLY A 38 18.77 -0.78 -5.85
N LEU A 39 19.02 -0.58 -4.56
CA LEU A 39 18.60 -1.50 -3.52
C LEU A 39 17.08 -1.53 -3.63
N GLU A 40 16.58 -2.46 -4.44
CA GLU A 40 15.18 -2.75 -4.58
C GLU A 40 14.75 -3.25 -3.21
N SER A 41 14.27 -2.33 -2.37
CA SER A 41 13.72 -2.63 -1.05
C SER A 41 12.49 -3.49 -1.25
N ARG A 42 12.73 -4.80 -1.36
CA ARG A 42 11.67 -5.77 -1.63
C ARG A 42 10.71 -5.73 -0.45
N PRO A 43 9.41 -5.48 -0.68
CA PRO A 43 8.47 -5.37 0.41
C PRO A 43 8.37 -6.71 1.16
N HIS A 44 8.21 -6.61 2.48
CA HIS A 44 7.94 -7.73 3.35
C HIS A 44 6.47 -8.14 3.20
N ILE A 45 6.25 -9.42 2.94
CA ILE A 45 4.92 -10.00 2.76
C ILE A 45 4.68 -10.99 3.88
N LEU A 46 3.52 -10.89 4.52
CA LEU A 46 3.03 -11.87 5.49
C LEU A 46 1.62 -12.30 5.09
N ALA A 47 1.34 -13.59 5.18
CA ALA A 47 -0.01 -14.13 5.02
C ALA A 47 -0.40 -14.92 6.26
N LEU A 48 -1.63 -14.74 6.71
CA LEU A 48 -2.23 -15.44 7.84
C LEU A 48 -3.59 -15.99 7.44
N SER A 49 -3.80 -17.27 7.73
CA SER A 49 -5.09 -17.95 7.53
C SER A 49 -5.62 -18.42 8.89
N ILE A 50 -6.80 -17.94 9.26
CA ILE A 50 -7.43 -18.24 10.54
C ILE A 50 -8.71 -19.04 10.29
N PRO A 51 -8.77 -20.31 10.73
CA PRO A 51 -9.99 -21.11 10.61
C PRO A 51 -11.01 -20.68 11.66
N PHE A 52 -12.25 -20.49 11.23
CA PHE A 52 -13.43 -20.25 12.06
C PHE A 52 -14.33 -21.50 12.11
N PRO A 53 -15.16 -21.64 13.16
CA PRO A 53 -16.06 -22.78 13.31
C PRO A 53 -17.10 -22.89 12.20
N THR A 54 -17.58 -21.75 11.70
CA THR A 54 -18.57 -21.70 10.61
C THR A 54 -18.18 -20.67 9.54
N PRO A 55 -18.65 -20.84 8.30
CA PRO A 55 -18.45 -19.85 7.25
C PRO A 55 -19.17 -18.52 7.52
N LEU A 56 -20.21 -18.53 8.35
CA LEU A 56 -20.89 -17.31 8.76
C LEU A 56 -20.03 -16.50 9.74
N ASP A 57 -19.38 -17.16 10.70
CA ASP A 57 -18.48 -16.49 11.64
C ASP A 57 -17.31 -15.82 10.92
N ALA A 58 -16.70 -16.50 9.93
CA ALA A 58 -15.63 -15.92 9.12
C ALA A 58 -16.09 -14.65 8.38
N ARG A 59 -17.32 -14.62 7.86
CA ARG A 59 -17.90 -13.43 7.21
C ARG A 59 -18.21 -12.31 8.20
N ILE A 60 -18.71 -12.64 9.40
CA ILE A 60 -18.97 -11.64 10.45
C ILE A 60 -17.64 -11.04 10.92
N ALA A 61 -16.60 -11.87 11.07
CA ALA A 61 -15.26 -11.40 11.43
C ALA A 61 -14.70 -10.48 10.34
N LEU A 62 -14.77 -10.90 9.08
CA LEU A 62 -14.41 -10.06 7.93
C LEU A 62 -15.12 -8.72 7.96
N GLY A 63 -16.46 -8.71 8.10
CA GLY A 63 -17.25 -7.48 8.14
C GLY A 63 -16.92 -6.57 9.33
N SER A 64 -16.50 -7.14 10.45
CA SER A 64 -16.09 -6.38 11.65
C SER A 64 -14.67 -5.81 11.53
N LEU A 65 -13.81 -6.46 10.75
CA LEU A 65 -12.39 -6.12 10.58
C LEU A 65 -12.11 -5.31 9.30
N ALA A 66 -13.02 -5.35 8.31
CA ALA A 66 -12.94 -4.62 7.05
C ALA A 66 -12.97 -3.07 7.15
N PRO A 67 -13.64 -2.43 8.14
CA PRO A 67 -13.63 -0.97 8.27
C PRO A 67 -12.26 -0.39 8.64
N ASP A 68 -11.29 -1.23 8.99
CA ASP A 68 -9.94 -0.81 9.36
C ASP A 68 -9.08 -0.62 8.11
N ALA A 69 -9.49 0.30 7.24
CA ALA A 69 -8.69 0.76 6.12
C ALA A 69 -7.47 1.48 6.70
N GLU A 70 -6.30 0.89 6.48
CA GLU A 70 -5.04 1.37 7.05
C GLU A 70 -4.83 2.83 6.64
N PRO A 71 -4.63 3.77 7.58
CA PRO A 71 -4.60 5.20 7.29
C PRO A 71 -3.45 5.65 6.39
N HIS A 72 -2.52 4.74 6.04
CA HIS A 72 -1.35 5.00 5.20
C HIS A 72 -1.20 3.91 4.11
N PRO A 73 -2.06 3.90 3.08
CA PRO A 73 -2.02 2.89 2.02
C PRO A 73 -0.71 2.91 1.20
N GLU A 74 0.07 3.99 1.28
CA GLU A 74 1.38 4.09 0.60
C GLU A 74 2.50 3.28 1.27
N VAL A 75 2.37 2.90 2.55
CA VAL A 75 3.48 2.30 3.32
C VAL A 75 3.19 0.86 3.74
N ILE A 76 1.92 0.52 3.94
CA ILE A 76 1.46 -0.83 4.28
C ILE A 76 0.12 -1.13 3.58
N GLY A 77 0.08 -2.24 2.84
CA GLY A 77 -1.13 -2.76 2.22
C GLY A 77 -1.62 -3.98 2.98
N LYS A 78 -2.89 -3.97 3.38
CA LYS A 78 -3.58 -5.10 4.03
C LYS A 78 -4.77 -5.53 3.19
N GLU A 79 -4.70 -6.75 2.69
CA GLU A 79 -5.79 -7.42 1.98
C GLU A 79 -6.45 -8.41 2.95
N LEU A 80 -7.75 -8.29 3.14
CA LEU A 80 -8.53 -9.14 4.03
C LEU A 80 -9.66 -9.78 3.24
N THR A 81 -9.73 -11.11 3.26
CA THR A 81 -10.73 -11.91 2.53
C THR A 81 -11.22 -13.07 3.40
N ALA A 82 -12.43 -13.55 3.14
CA ALA A 82 -12.95 -14.75 3.80
C ALA A 82 -13.32 -15.80 2.74
N SER A 83 -12.71 -16.96 2.83
CA SER A 83 -12.89 -18.09 1.93
C SER A 83 -13.56 -19.23 2.69
N GLY A 84 -14.88 -19.38 2.52
CA GLY A 84 -15.66 -20.37 3.27
C GLY A 84 -15.64 -20.07 4.77
N SER A 85 -15.01 -20.95 5.56
CA SER A 85 -14.82 -20.81 7.01
C SER A 85 -13.42 -20.31 7.40
N THR A 86 -12.61 -19.86 6.46
CA THR A 86 -11.26 -19.36 6.73
C THR A 86 -11.20 -17.87 6.45
N LEU A 87 -10.62 -17.11 7.36
CA LEU A 87 -10.28 -15.70 7.16
C LEU A 87 -8.83 -15.62 6.73
N ASP A 88 -8.59 -15.09 5.55
CA ASP A 88 -7.28 -14.94 4.94
C ASP A 88 -6.89 -13.46 4.94
N VAL A 89 -5.70 -13.18 5.46
CA VAL A 89 -5.15 -11.84 5.58
C VAL A 89 -3.77 -11.81 4.96
N ARG A 90 -3.51 -10.81 4.12
CA ARG A 90 -2.22 -10.61 3.48
C ARG A 90 -1.75 -9.19 3.70
N TRP A 91 -0.58 -9.04 4.30
CA TRP A 91 0.10 -7.77 4.49
C TRP A 91 1.27 -7.66 3.52
N THR A 92 1.48 -6.45 3.00
CA THR A 92 2.62 -6.05 2.19
C THR A 92 3.14 -4.73 2.75
N ALA A 93 4.37 -4.69 3.28
CA ALA A 93 4.93 -3.49 3.89
C ALA A 93 6.39 -3.29 3.49
N GLN A 94 6.84 -2.04 3.36
CA GLN A 94 8.26 -1.75 3.12
C GLN A 94 9.11 -1.94 4.38
N ASP A 95 8.53 -1.72 5.56
CA ASP A 95 9.21 -1.84 6.84
C ASP A 95 8.67 -2.99 7.69
N MET A 96 9.57 -3.88 8.16
CA MET A 96 9.21 -4.93 9.12
C MET A 96 8.61 -4.38 10.43
N ARG A 97 9.03 -3.18 10.86
CA ARG A 97 8.52 -2.57 12.09
C ARG A 97 7.05 -2.21 11.96
N LEU A 98 6.66 -1.62 10.83
CA LEU A 98 5.27 -1.28 10.53
C LEU A 98 4.43 -2.54 10.34
N LEU A 99 4.97 -3.53 9.61
CA LEU A 99 4.33 -4.85 9.47
C LEU A 99 4.02 -5.46 10.85
N ARG A 100 4.99 -5.45 11.77
CA ARG A 100 4.82 -6.00 13.11
C ARG A 100 3.71 -5.29 13.88
N VAL A 101 3.67 -3.95 13.85
CA VAL A 101 2.64 -3.19 14.56
C VAL A 101 1.25 -3.44 13.97
N SER A 102 1.13 -3.46 12.64
CA SER A 102 -0.13 -3.74 11.93
C SER A 102 -0.66 -5.14 12.24
N VAL A 103 0.19 -6.15 12.20
CA VAL A 103 -0.18 -7.54 12.52
C VAL A 103 -0.63 -7.66 13.98
N LEU A 104 0.09 -7.04 14.92
CA LEU A 104 -0.29 -7.07 16.34
C LEU A 104 -1.64 -6.38 16.56
N SER A 105 -1.84 -5.19 16.00
CA SER A 105 -3.10 -4.46 16.11
C SER A 105 -4.27 -5.24 15.51
N PHE A 106 -4.07 -5.88 14.36
CA PHE A 106 -5.07 -6.76 13.76
C PHE A 106 -5.43 -7.93 14.67
N LEU A 107 -4.45 -8.58 15.30
CA LEU A 107 -4.70 -9.70 16.21
C LEU A 107 -5.44 -9.26 17.49
N GLU A 108 -5.19 -8.04 17.98
CA GLU A 108 -5.95 -7.46 19.09
C GLU A 108 -7.43 -7.25 18.72
N GLN A 109 -7.68 -6.67 17.54
CA GLN A 109 -9.03 -6.49 17.01
C GLN A 109 -9.73 -7.84 16.77
N LEU A 110 -9.03 -8.81 16.19
CA LEU A 110 -9.53 -10.16 15.97
C LEU A 110 -9.92 -10.83 17.29
N SER A 111 -9.07 -10.70 18.32
CA SER A 111 -9.36 -11.23 19.66
C SER A 111 -10.65 -10.65 20.22
N LEU A 112 -10.86 -9.34 20.07
CA LEU A 112 -12.09 -8.68 20.50
C LEU A 112 -13.32 -9.20 19.74
N VAL A 113 -13.22 -9.38 18.42
CA VAL A 113 -14.29 -9.92 17.58
C VAL A 113 -14.64 -11.34 17.99
N VAL A 114 -13.65 -12.21 18.18
CA VAL A 114 -13.86 -13.60 18.62
C VAL A 114 -14.49 -13.63 20.01
N GLN A 115 -14.03 -12.80 20.95
CA GLN A 115 -14.64 -12.69 22.27
C GLN A 115 -16.09 -12.21 22.18
N THR A 116 -16.39 -11.27 21.30
CA THR A 116 -17.75 -10.76 21.07
C THR A 116 -18.64 -11.87 20.52
N MET A 117 -18.19 -12.63 19.53
CA MET A 117 -18.94 -13.79 19.00
C MET A 117 -19.21 -14.84 20.08
N GLN A 118 -18.21 -15.15 20.92
CA GLN A 118 -18.38 -16.09 22.03
C GLN A 118 -19.36 -15.56 23.09
N ARG A 119 -19.32 -14.25 23.37
CA ARG A 119 -20.13 -13.64 24.42
C ARG A 119 -21.59 -13.44 24.00
N PHE A 120 -21.83 -13.09 22.75
CA PHE A 120 -23.18 -12.85 22.20
C PHE A 120 -23.78 -14.08 21.52
N GLY A 121 -23.03 -15.18 21.44
CA GLY A 121 -23.54 -16.48 21.03
C GLY A 121 -23.77 -16.61 19.52
N PRO A 122 -24.21 -17.80 19.07
CA PRO A 122 -24.30 -18.11 17.65
C PRO A 122 -25.26 -17.14 16.94
N PRO A 123 -24.92 -16.70 15.72
CA PRO A 123 -25.73 -15.74 14.98
C PRO A 123 -27.16 -16.26 14.81
N VAL A 124 -28.13 -15.44 15.19
CA VAL A 124 -29.56 -15.77 15.07
C VAL A 124 -29.88 -16.03 13.60
N SER A 125 -30.40 -17.22 13.30
CA SER A 125 -30.91 -17.56 11.97
C SER A 125 -32.21 -16.80 11.77
N HIS A 126 -32.26 -15.91 10.79
CA HIS A 126 -33.44 -15.11 10.46
C HIS A 126 -34.10 -15.58 9.17
#